data_AF-A0A928VTJ6-F1
#
_entry.id   AF-A0A928VTJ6-F1
#
_cell.length_a   1.000
_cell.length_b   1.000
_cell.length_c   1.000
_cell.angle_alpha   90.00
_cell.angle_beta   90.00
_cell.angle_gamma   90.00
#
_symmetry.space_group_name_H-M   'P 1'
#
loop_
_entity.id
_entity.type
_entity.pdbx_description
1 polymer ?
#
loop_
_entity_poly.entity_id
_entity_poly.type
_entity_poly.pdbx_seq_one_letter_code
_entity_poly.pdbx_strand_id
1 'polypeptide(L)'
;MRDSTRDRLQTELAELEAAISSIEAQGTFYLQAWVSDSQPSGRAQSYPRVQSRIAQFDGKKIRHIRQGENVAEFVAACDRGQRIGKLRKRADRIAAKLTQTTAQTLVEA
;
A
#
# COMPACT_ATOMS: atom_id res chain seq x y z
N MET A 1 23.32 24.60 8.59
CA MET A 1 22.71 24.04 7.35
C MET A 1 22.28 22.57 7.46
N ARG A 2 22.63 21.81 8.52
CA ARG A 2 22.23 20.40 8.65
C ARG A 2 20.84 20.23 9.27
N ASP A 3 20.45 21.13 10.16
CA ASP A 3 19.11 21.18 10.76
C ASP A 3 18.03 21.37 9.70
N SER A 4 18.25 22.28 8.73
CA SER A 4 17.31 22.51 7.62
C SER A 4 17.06 21.28 6.73
N THR A 5 18.03 20.37 6.60
CA THR A 5 17.85 19.13 5.81
C THR A 5 17.08 18.09 6.61
N ARG A 6 17.36 17.96 7.91
CA ARG A 6 16.62 17.06 8.81
C ARG A 6 15.17 17.50 8.93
N ASP A 7 14.91 18.78 9.16
CA ASP A 7 13.57 19.35 9.28
C ASP A 7 12.75 19.14 8.00
N ARG A 8 13.40 19.29 6.83
CA ARG A 8 12.78 19.00 5.54
C ARG A 8 12.40 17.53 5.40
N LEU A 9 13.29 16.61 5.76
CA LEU A 9 13.00 15.17 5.69
C LEU A 9 11.90 14.75 6.68
N GLN A 10 11.85 15.36 7.87
CA GLN A 10 10.76 15.14 8.82
C GLN A 10 9.42 15.65 8.29
N THR A 11 9.42 16.83 7.67
CA THR A 11 8.22 17.40 7.02
C THR A 11 7.73 16.49 5.89
N GLU A 12 8.64 16.04 5.01
CA GLU A 12 8.28 15.14 3.90
C GLU A 12 7.75 13.78 4.41
N LEU A 13 8.31 13.25 5.50
CA LEU A 13 7.80 12.02 6.12
C LEU A 13 6.38 12.22 6.66
N ALA A 14 6.12 13.31 7.39
CA ALA A 14 4.81 13.65 7.92
C ALA A 14 3.76 13.84 6.81
N GLU A 15 4.12 14.47 5.70
CA GLU A 15 3.25 14.61 4.52
C GLU A 15 2.88 13.25 3.91
N LEU A 16 3.84 12.32 3.81
CA LEU A 16 3.59 10.98 3.29
C LEU A 16 2.70 10.16 4.22
N GLU A 17 2.92 10.25 5.53
CA GLU A 17 2.08 9.60 6.54
C GLU A 17 0.65 10.15 6.50
N ALA A 18 0.48 11.47 6.39
CA ALA A 18 -0.83 12.10 6.22
C ALA A 18 -1.52 11.64 4.93
N ALA A 19 -0.78 11.52 3.82
CA ALA A 19 -1.31 11.01 2.56
C ALA A 19 -1.72 9.53 2.64
N ILE A 20 -0.96 8.70 3.36
CA ILE A 20 -1.32 7.29 3.61
C ILE A 20 -2.62 7.24 4.41
N SER A 21 -2.69 7.94 5.54
CA SER A 21 -3.87 7.99 6.40
C SER A 21 -5.11 8.49 5.65
N SER A 22 -4.96 9.47 4.77
CA SER A 22 -6.04 9.96 3.91
C SER A 22 -6.58 8.89 2.96
N ILE A 23 -5.72 8.03 2.39
CA ILE A 23 -6.16 6.94 1.52
C ILE A 23 -6.79 5.81 2.34
N GLU A 24 -6.26 5.51 3.51
CA GLU A 24 -6.82 4.49 4.42
C GLU A 24 -8.23 4.89 4.91
N ALA A 25 -8.48 6.20 5.10
CA ALA A 25 -9.80 6.73 5.44
C ALA A 25 -10.85 6.60 4.31
N GLN A 26 -10.43 6.36 3.06
CA GLN A 26 -11.36 6.19 1.93
C GLN A 26 -12.03 4.80 1.90
N GLY A 27 -11.57 3.85 2.72
CA GLY A 27 -12.16 2.53 2.85
C GLY A 27 -11.15 1.39 2.71
N THR A 28 -11.66 0.18 2.48
CA THR A 28 -10.84 -1.04 2.44
C THR A 28 -9.75 -0.96 1.37
N PHE A 29 -8.56 -1.47 1.66
CA PHE A 29 -7.48 -1.56 0.69
C PHE A 29 -6.83 -2.94 0.73
N TYR A 30 -6.26 -3.38 -0.40
CA TYR A 30 -5.56 -4.65 -0.51
C TYR A 30 -4.14 -4.44 -1.03
N LEU A 31 -3.15 -4.78 -0.20
CA LEU A 31 -1.75 -4.61 -0.56
C LEU A 31 -1.33 -5.68 -1.57
N GLN A 32 -0.53 -5.28 -2.56
CA GLN A 32 0.01 -6.19 -3.59
C GLN A 32 -1.06 -7.06 -4.28
N ALA A 33 -2.25 -6.50 -4.46
CA ALA A 33 -3.41 -7.20 -5.01
C ALA A 33 -3.85 -6.65 -6.37
N TRP A 34 -4.56 -7.49 -7.11
CA TRP A 34 -5.21 -7.15 -8.36
C TRP A 34 -6.49 -7.97 -8.53
N VAL A 35 -7.47 -7.42 -9.24
CA VAL A 35 -8.64 -8.18 -9.69
C VAL A 35 -8.24 -8.92 -10.96
N SER A 36 -8.57 -10.20 -11.04
CA SER A 36 -8.42 -11.02 -12.25
C SER A 36 -9.77 -11.53 -12.67
N ASP A 37 -10.06 -11.42 -13.96
CA ASP A 37 -11.13 -12.17 -14.58
C ASP A 37 -10.72 -13.65 -14.58
N SER A 38 -11.66 -14.51 -14.23
CA SER A 38 -11.45 -15.93 -14.33
C SER A 38 -11.77 -16.37 -15.76
N GLN A 39 -10.79 -16.89 -16.49
CA GLN A 39 -11.05 -17.56 -17.77
C GLN A 39 -12.04 -18.71 -17.54
N PRO A 40 -13.15 -18.78 -18.29
CA PRO A 40 -14.10 -19.89 -18.16
C PRO A 40 -13.48 -21.16 -18.75
N SER A 41 -12.79 -21.96 -17.93
CA SER A 41 -12.42 -23.32 -18.32
C SER A 41 -13.56 -24.27 -17.96
N GLY A 42 -14.45 -24.54 -18.92
CA GLY A 42 -15.41 -25.66 -18.91
C GLY A 42 -16.44 -25.69 -17.77
N ARG A 43 -17.71 -25.40 -18.10
CA ARG A 43 -18.94 -25.56 -17.27
C ARG A 43 -18.99 -24.92 -15.86
N ALA A 44 -17.89 -24.44 -15.29
CA ALA A 44 -17.89 -23.74 -14.01
C ALA A 44 -18.17 -22.24 -14.19
N GLN A 45 -19.08 -21.71 -13.38
CA GLN A 45 -19.37 -20.28 -13.32
C GLN A 45 -18.09 -19.54 -12.86
N SER A 46 -17.49 -18.80 -13.79
CA SER A 46 -16.21 -18.12 -13.59
C SER A 46 -16.49 -16.78 -12.89
N TYR A 47 -16.33 -16.74 -11.56
CA TYR A 47 -16.47 -15.50 -10.80
C TYR A 47 -15.16 -14.69 -10.83
N PRO A 48 -15.21 -13.35 -11.00
CA PRO A 48 -14.04 -12.50 -10.80
C PRO A 48 -13.42 -12.78 -9.43
N ARG A 49 -12.11 -12.59 -9.30
CA ARG A 49 -11.41 -12.87 -8.04
C ARG A 49 -10.34 -11.82 -7.78
N VAL A 50 -10.15 -11.50 -6.51
CA VAL A 50 -9.00 -10.71 -6.06
C VAL A 50 -7.87 -11.66 -5.74
N GLN A 51 -6.73 -11.41 -6.37
CA GLN A 51 -5.48 -12.12 -6.12
C GLN A 51 -4.51 -11.18 -5.41
N SER A 52 -3.62 -11.73 -4.61
CA SER A 52 -2.56 -11.00 -3.92
C SER A 52 -1.26 -11.79 -3.91
N ARG A 53 -0.13 -11.07 -3.83
CA ARG A 53 1.18 -11.69 -3.57
C ARG A 53 1.32 -12.16 -2.12
N ILE A 54 0.57 -11.57 -1.19
CA ILE A 54 0.61 -11.84 0.25
C ILE A 54 -0.69 -12.48 0.74
N ALA A 55 -0.62 -13.19 1.86
CA ALA A 55 -1.78 -13.84 2.46
C ALA A 55 -2.58 -12.82 3.29
N GLN A 56 -3.63 -12.23 2.70
CA GLN A 56 -4.45 -11.17 3.34
C GLN A 56 -5.95 -11.45 3.30
N PHE A 57 -6.38 -12.59 2.77
CA PHE A 57 -7.78 -13.02 2.74
C PHE A 57 -7.95 -14.28 3.60
N ASP A 58 -8.12 -14.13 4.90
CA ASP A 58 -8.20 -15.26 5.85
C ASP A 58 -7.00 -16.22 5.73
N GLY A 59 -5.80 -15.66 5.65
CA GLY A 59 -4.56 -16.41 5.44
C GLY A 59 -4.37 -16.93 4.01
N LYS A 60 -5.25 -16.59 3.07
CA LYS A 60 -5.15 -16.96 1.65
C LYS A 60 -4.73 -15.77 0.78
N LYS A 61 -4.19 -16.10 -0.40
CA LYS A 61 -3.79 -15.15 -1.44
C LYS A 61 -4.88 -14.84 -2.46
N ILE A 62 -6.01 -15.55 -2.41
CA ILE A 62 -7.10 -15.43 -3.38
C ILE A 62 -8.43 -15.37 -2.63
N ARG A 63 -9.30 -14.45 -3.08
CA ARG A 63 -10.71 -14.38 -2.70
C ARG A 63 -11.57 -14.27 -3.97
N HIS A 64 -12.60 -15.11 -4.08
CA HIS A 64 -13.59 -14.99 -5.15
C HIS A 64 -14.60 -13.89 -4.81
N ILE A 65 -14.95 -13.08 -5.80
CA ILE A 65 -15.99 -12.04 -5.73
C ILE A 65 -17.31 -12.72 -6.12
N ARG A 66 -18.19 -12.92 -5.14
CA ARG A 66 -19.46 -13.63 -5.32
C ARG A 66 -20.45 -12.78 -6.12
N GLN A 67 -21.47 -13.45 -6.65
CA GLN A 67 -22.60 -12.76 -7.29
C GLN A 67 -23.25 -11.78 -6.31
N GLY A 68 -23.47 -10.54 -6.74
CA GLY A 68 -24.01 -9.46 -5.91
C GLY A 68 -22.97 -8.62 -5.18
N GLU A 69 -21.71 -9.04 -5.12
CA GLU A 69 -20.62 -8.19 -4.64
C GLU A 69 -20.17 -7.18 -5.72
N ASN A 70 -19.80 -5.97 -5.31
CA ASN A 70 -19.41 -4.91 -6.24
C ASN A 70 -17.94 -5.06 -6.67
N VAL A 71 -17.71 -5.57 -7.87
CA VAL A 71 -16.36 -5.73 -8.46
C VAL A 71 -15.60 -4.40 -8.50
N ALA A 72 -16.27 -3.28 -8.78
CA ALA A 72 -15.62 -1.97 -8.84
C ALA A 72 -15.05 -1.54 -7.48
N GLU A 73 -15.67 -1.93 -6.37
CA GLU A 73 -15.15 -1.67 -5.03
C GLU A 73 -13.86 -2.46 -4.76
N PHE A 74 -13.77 -3.70 -5.25
CA PHE A 74 -12.54 -4.50 -5.16
C PHE A 74 -11.42 -3.93 -6.03
N VAL A 75 -11.74 -3.39 -7.21
CA VAL A 75 -10.77 -2.67 -8.06
C VAL A 75 -10.25 -1.44 -7.31
N ALA A 76 -11.16 -0.61 -6.78
CA ALA A 76 -10.80 0.58 -6.01
C ALA A 76 -9.94 0.23 -4.77
N ALA A 77 -10.26 -0.86 -4.07
CA ALA A 77 -9.47 -1.35 -2.94
C ALA A 77 -8.05 -1.80 -3.35
N CYS A 78 -7.89 -2.43 -4.51
CA CYS A 78 -6.58 -2.76 -5.06
C CYS A 78 -5.79 -1.50 -5.41
N ASP A 79 -6.44 -0.50 -6.04
CA ASP A 79 -5.79 0.77 -6.41
C ASP A 79 -5.35 1.57 -5.18
N ARG A 80 -6.20 1.66 -4.15
CA ARG A 80 -5.82 2.23 -2.84
C ARG A 80 -4.61 1.52 -2.27
N GLY A 81 -4.60 0.19 -2.27
CA GLY A 81 -3.49 -0.61 -1.78
C GLY A 81 -2.19 -0.42 -2.56
N GLN A 82 -2.26 -0.27 -3.89
CA GLN A 82 -1.09 0.07 -4.70
C GLN A 82 -0.53 1.45 -4.37
N ARG A 83 -1.40 2.45 -4.20
CA ARG A 83 -1.00 3.82 -3.81
C ARG A 83 -0.33 3.83 -2.45
N ILE A 84 -0.96 3.21 -1.45
CA ILE A 84 -0.39 3.05 -0.09
C ILE A 84 0.96 2.36 -0.16
N GLY A 85 1.08 1.26 -0.91
CA GLY A 85 2.35 0.54 -1.06
C GLY A 85 3.48 1.38 -1.65
N LYS A 86 3.19 2.28 -2.60
CA LYS A 86 4.19 3.22 -3.16
C LYS A 86 4.59 4.28 -2.15
N LEU A 87 3.62 4.84 -1.42
CA LEU A 87 3.88 5.87 -0.40
C LEU A 87 4.69 5.31 0.75
N ARG A 88 4.35 4.12 1.28
CA ARG A 88 5.11 3.44 2.34
C ARG A 88 6.56 3.21 1.94
N LYS A 89 6.82 2.71 0.72
CA LYS A 89 8.20 2.56 0.20
C LYS A 89 8.96 3.90 0.09
N ARG A 90 8.27 5.02 -0.10
CA ARG A 90 8.91 6.34 -0.09
C ARG A 90 9.17 6.79 1.35
N ALA A 91 8.21 6.62 2.25
CA ALA A 91 8.36 6.89 3.67
C ALA A 91 9.53 6.11 4.27
N ASP A 92 9.64 4.80 4.00
CA ASP A 92 10.75 3.95 4.45
C ASP A 92 12.12 4.49 4.02
N ARG A 93 12.23 4.97 2.77
CA ARG A 93 13.46 5.56 2.24
C ARG A 93 13.81 6.88 2.92
N ILE A 94 12.82 7.69 3.26
CA ILE A 94 13.03 8.96 3.96
C ILE A 94 13.40 8.71 5.42
N ALA A 95 12.72 7.78 6.09
CA ALA A 95 13.04 7.35 7.44
C ALA A 95 14.48 6.83 7.54
N ALA A 96 14.92 6.00 6.58
CA ALA A 96 16.30 5.54 6.52
C ALA A 96 17.32 6.69 6.36
N LYS A 97 17.02 7.69 5.52
CA LYS A 97 17.86 8.89 5.37
C LYS A 97 17.91 9.72 6.66
N LEU A 98 16.77 9.89 7.34
CA LEU A 98 16.70 10.58 8.64
C LEU A 98 17.59 9.90 9.69
N THR A 99 17.54 8.57 9.77
CA THR A 99 18.40 7.79 10.67
C THR A 99 19.88 8.01 10.35
N GLN A 100 20.25 8.00 9.07
CA GLN A 100 21.63 8.25 8.65
C GLN A 100 22.10 9.66 9.00
N THR A 101 21.31 10.69 8.72
CA THR A 101 21.65 12.09 9.05
C THR A 101 21.75 12.30 10.56
N THR A 102 20.89 11.64 11.34
CA THR A 102 20.93 11.72 12.81
C THR A 102 22.19 11.04 13.37
N ALA A 103 22.55 9.87 12.87
CA ALA A 103 23.76 9.16 13.28
C ALA A 103 25.05 9.93 12.95
N GLN A 104 25.12 10.58 11.78
CA GLN A 104 26.26 11.43 11.42
C GLN A 104 26.39 12.67 12.33
N THR A 105 25.28 13.17 12.86
CA THR A 105 25.29 14.33 13.77
C THR A 105 25.85 13.97 15.14
N LEU A 106 25.70 12.72 15.59
CA LEU A 106 26.18 12.24 16.90
C LEU A 106 27.66 11.80 16.89
N VAL A 107 28.23 11.51 15.71
CA VAL A 107 29.64 11.13 15.57
C VAL A 107 30.56 12.35 15.43
N GLU A 108 30.02 13.47 14.97
CA GLU A 108 30.77 14.73 14.77
C GLU A 108 30.58 15.75 15.91
N ALA A 109 29.81 15.40 16.96
CA ALA A 109 29.57 16.22 18.16
C ALA A 109 30.38 15.68 19.35
#